data_AF-A0A7Y4IPJ0-F1
#
_entry.id   AF-A0A7Y4IPJ0-F1
#
_cell.length_a   1.000
_cell.length_b   1.000
_cell.length_c   1.000
_cell.angle_alpha   90.00
_cell.angle_beta   90.00
_cell.angle_gamma   90.00
#
_symmetry.space_group_name_H-M   'P 1'
#
loop_
_entity.id
_entity.type
_entity.pdbx_description
1 polymer ?
#
loop_
_entity_poly.entity_id
_entity_poly.type
_entity_poly.pdbx_seq_one_letter_code
_entity_poly.pdbx_strand_id
1 'polypeptide(L)'
;MKKLLIGLLATSSLVLGTGCGGGDDDLCEDLYNSSNEVDKKGRACGVTGLSDNEMDAAIQQCKSGLAKCTDSDKEKIERAIKCLDGVNTCSEGNETQYFGELIGCAAQLSGISQDCRTAVTVEDPDEEP
;
A
#
# COMPACT_ATOMS: atom_id res chain seq x y z
N MET A 1 36.51 -39.48 -20.40
CA MET A 1 36.60 -38.02 -20.23
C MET A 1 35.22 -37.43 -20.49
N LYS A 2 34.63 -36.75 -19.49
CA LYS A 2 33.41 -35.92 -19.64
C LYS A 2 33.81 -34.63 -20.36
N LYS A 3 32.97 -34.09 -21.26
CA LYS A 3 32.52 -32.68 -21.26
C LYS A 3 31.16 -32.59 -21.99
N LEU A 4 30.11 -32.44 -21.20
CA LEU A 4 28.76 -32.13 -21.66
C LEU A 4 28.68 -30.63 -21.98
N LEU A 5 27.88 -30.32 -22.99
CA LEU A 5 27.64 -29.00 -23.57
C LEU A 5 27.13 -28.02 -22.51
N ILE A 6 27.78 -26.85 -22.44
CA ILE A 6 27.36 -25.71 -21.64
C ILE A 6 26.07 -25.18 -22.28
N GLY A 7 24.95 -25.63 -21.72
CA GLY A 7 23.63 -25.07 -21.99
C GLY A 7 23.57 -23.62 -21.52
N LEU A 8 22.98 -22.81 -22.37
CA LEU A 8 22.60 -21.41 -22.14
C LEU A 8 22.06 -21.24 -20.71
N LEU A 9 22.66 -20.30 -19.99
CA LEU A 9 22.19 -19.85 -18.68
C LEU A 9 20.75 -19.36 -18.83
N ALA A 10 19.81 -20.12 -18.27
CA ALA A 10 18.47 -19.63 -18.00
C ALA A 10 18.62 -18.39 -17.12
N THR A 11 18.23 -17.25 -17.68
CA THR A 11 18.19 -15.96 -17.02
C THR A 11 17.38 -16.08 -15.74
N SER A 12 18.06 -15.81 -14.64
CA SER A 12 17.50 -15.22 -13.43
C SER A 12 16.21 -15.90 -12.94
N SER A 13 16.39 -16.94 -12.13
CA SER A 13 15.47 -17.21 -11.04
C SER A 13 15.19 -15.90 -10.28
N LEU A 14 14.05 -15.27 -10.58
CA LEU A 14 13.34 -14.44 -9.60
C LEU A 14 13.01 -15.40 -8.46
N VAL A 15 13.95 -15.49 -7.53
CA VAL A 15 13.67 -15.96 -6.18
C VAL A 15 12.73 -14.91 -5.62
N LEU A 16 11.43 -15.18 -5.78
CA LEU A 16 10.35 -14.55 -5.04
C LEU A 16 10.68 -14.77 -3.57
N GLY A 17 11.30 -13.75 -2.98
CA GLY A 17 11.61 -13.70 -1.57
C GLY A 17 10.31 -13.84 -0.79
N THR A 18 10.36 -14.71 0.21
CA THR A 18 9.27 -15.04 1.10
C THR A 18 8.80 -13.82 1.90
N GLY A 19 7.75 -13.17 1.41
CA GLY A 19 6.81 -12.33 2.17
C GLY A 19 5.43 -12.96 2.06
N CYS A 20 4.62 -12.91 3.10
CA CYS A 20 3.44 -13.75 3.25
C CYS A 20 2.32 -13.37 2.25
N GLY A 21 2.08 -14.24 1.26
CA GLY A 21 0.75 -14.51 0.68
C GLY A 21 -0.06 -13.30 0.18
N GLY A 22 0.41 -12.67 -0.89
CA GLY A 22 -0.40 -11.78 -1.72
C GLY A 22 0.43 -11.33 -2.91
N GLY A 23 -0.10 -11.40 -4.13
CA GLY A 23 0.57 -10.84 -5.29
C GLY A 23 0.66 -9.31 -5.21
N ASP A 24 1.35 -8.70 -6.15
CA ASP A 24 1.34 -7.24 -6.35
C ASP A 24 -0.10 -6.69 -6.46
N ASP A 25 -1.03 -7.49 -7.01
CA ASP A 25 -2.44 -7.14 -7.11
C ASP A 25 -3.14 -7.04 -5.74
N ASP A 26 -2.77 -7.92 -4.80
CA ASP A 26 -3.39 -7.99 -3.48
C ASP A 26 -2.92 -6.83 -2.58
N LEU A 27 -1.68 -6.37 -2.75
CA LEU A 27 -1.11 -5.29 -1.92
C LEU A 27 -1.89 -3.96 -2.06
N CYS A 28 -2.39 -3.66 -3.26
CA CYS A 28 -3.20 -2.46 -3.49
C CYS A 28 -4.62 -2.60 -2.92
N GLU A 29 -5.21 -3.79 -3.03
CA GLU A 29 -6.51 -4.08 -2.43
C GLU A 29 -6.42 -4.00 -0.92
N ASP A 30 -5.38 -4.59 -0.32
CA ASP A 30 -5.11 -4.52 1.11
C ASP A 30 -4.93 -3.07 1.58
N LEU A 31 -4.15 -2.25 0.85
CA LEU A 31 -3.95 -0.84 1.19
C LEU A 31 -5.26 -0.07 1.32
N TYR A 32 -6.11 -0.15 0.30
CA TYR A 32 -7.35 0.62 0.30
C TYR A 32 -8.45 -0.01 1.15
N ASN A 33 -8.44 -1.34 1.34
CA ASN A 33 -9.31 -2.00 2.31
C ASN A 33 -8.97 -1.57 3.74
N SER A 34 -7.68 -1.57 4.12
CA SER A 34 -7.22 -1.09 5.43
C SER A 34 -7.54 0.39 5.62
N SER A 35 -7.36 1.23 4.59
CA SER A 35 -7.77 2.65 4.63
C SER A 35 -9.28 2.79 4.88
N ASN A 36 -10.11 2.07 4.13
CA ASN A 36 -11.56 2.11 4.29
C ASN A 36 -12.01 1.62 5.68
N GLU A 37 -11.38 0.59 6.23
CA GLU A 37 -11.66 0.13 7.60
C GLU A 37 -11.25 1.17 8.64
N VAL A 38 -10.14 1.86 8.43
CA VAL A 38 -9.71 2.98 9.27
C VAL A 38 -10.69 4.15 9.19
N ASP A 39 -11.22 4.47 8.00
CA ASP A 39 -12.23 5.51 7.84
C ASP A 39 -13.52 5.15 8.58
N LYS A 40 -13.96 3.89 8.50
CA LYS A 40 -15.09 3.37 9.27
C LYS A 40 -14.85 3.51 10.77
N LYS A 41 -13.65 3.17 11.25
CA LYS A 41 -13.21 3.36 12.64
C LYS A 41 -13.19 4.85 13.04
N GLY A 42 -13.03 5.77 12.10
CA GLY A 42 -13.01 7.22 12.33
C GLY A 42 -14.36 7.94 12.30
N ARG A 43 -15.45 7.28 11.89
CA ARG A 43 -16.75 7.95 11.63
C ARG A 43 -17.32 8.71 12.81
N ALA A 44 -17.16 8.21 14.04
CA ALA A 44 -17.63 8.90 15.24
C ALA A 44 -16.91 10.25 15.48
N CYS A 45 -15.75 10.44 14.86
CA CYS A 45 -14.93 11.65 14.91
C CYS A 45 -15.00 12.49 13.63
N GLY A 46 -16.00 12.23 12.77
CA GLY A 46 -16.24 13.01 11.55
C GLY A 46 -15.37 12.64 10.35
N VAL A 47 -14.64 11.53 10.40
CA VAL A 47 -13.90 11.02 9.23
C VAL A 47 -14.88 10.51 8.18
N THR A 48 -14.64 10.92 6.94
CA THR A 48 -15.31 10.42 5.74
C THR A 48 -14.28 9.69 4.89
N GLY A 49 -14.60 8.47 4.47
CA GLY A 49 -13.78 7.72 3.52
C GLY A 49 -14.22 7.92 2.08
N LEU A 50 -13.52 7.24 1.18
CA LEU A 50 -13.85 7.15 -0.24
C LEU A 50 -15.21 6.46 -0.46
N SER A 51 -15.92 6.87 -1.51
CA SER A 51 -17.00 6.07 -2.08
C SER A 51 -16.46 4.81 -2.76
N ASP A 52 -17.33 3.83 -3.00
CA ASP A 52 -16.94 2.56 -3.65
C ASP A 52 -16.26 2.80 -5.01
N ASN A 53 -16.75 3.77 -5.80
CA ASN A 53 -16.17 4.10 -7.11
C ASN A 53 -14.79 4.76 -6.98
N GLU A 54 -14.61 5.65 -6.00
CA GLU A 54 -13.31 6.29 -5.72
C GLU A 54 -12.30 5.26 -5.20
N MET A 55 -12.74 4.31 -4.38
CA MET A 55 -11.93 3.20 -3.89
C MET A 55 -11.46 2.30 -5.04
N ASP A 56 -12.37 1.91 -5.95
CA ASP A 56 -12.02 1.12 -7.14
C ASP A 56 -11.01 1.86 -8.04
N ALA A 57 -11.20 3.16 -8.26
CA ALA A 57 -10.27 3.98 -9.04
C ALA A 57 -8.89 4.06 -8.37
N ALA A 58 -8.85 4.26 -7.06
CA ALA A 58 -7.61 4.34 -6.29
C ALA A 58 -6.85 3.00 -6.29
N ILE A 59 -7.55 1.87 -6.22
CA ILE A 59 -6.94 0.53 -6.36
C ILE A 59 -6.29 0.38 -7.74
N GLN A 60 -6.96 0.80 -8.82
CA GLN A 60 -6.39 0.71 -10.18
C GLN A 60 -5.18 1.63 -10.39
N GLN A 61 -5.22 2.84 -9.82
CA GLN A 61 -4.08 3.76 -9.81
C GLN A 61 -2.91 3.13 -9.05
N CYS A 62 -3.18 2.52 -7.90
CA CYS A 62 -2.17 1.81 -7.14
C CYS A 62 -1.52 0.69 -7.96
N LYS A 63 -2.32 -0.18 -8.59
CA LYS A 63 -1.81 -1.29 -9.41
C LYS A 63 -0.90 -0.77 -10.54
N SER A 64 -1.28 0.34 -11.16
CA SER A 64 -0.47 0.99 -12.22
C SER A 64 0.84 1.58 -11.70
N GLY A 65 0.84 2.17 -10.50
CA GLY A 65 2.03 2.68 -9.83
C GLY A 65 2.94 1.57 -9.30
N LEU A 66 2.34 0.49 -8.78
CA LEU A 66 3.05 -0.60 -8.10
C LEU A 66 4.01 -1.35 -9.02
N ALA A 67 3.68 -1.42 -10.32
CA ALA A 67 4.55 -1.99 -11.34
C ALA A 67 5.92 -1.28 -11.48
N LYS A 68 6.06 -0.06 -10.96
CA LYS A 68 7.30 0.73 -10.96
C LYS A 68 8.01 0.74 -9.61
N CYS A 69 7.39 0.16 -8.58
CA CYS A 69 7.92 0.14 -7.23
C CYS A 69 9.04 -0.88 -7.09
N THR A 70 10.05 -0.51 -6.30
CA THR A 70 11.06 -1.48 -5.83
C THR A 70 10.47 -2.36 -4.72
N ASP A 71 11.06 -3.52 -4.48
CA ASP A 71 10.66 -4.38 -3.35
C ASP A 71 10.74 -3.62 -2.01
N SER A 72 11.73 -2.75 -1.83
CA SER A 72 11.86 -1.91 -0.63
C SER A 72 10.70 -0.92 -0.47
N ASP A 73 10.13 -0.44 -1.57
CA ASP A 73 8.95 0.42 -1.53
C ASP A 73 7.70 -0.38 -1.20
N LYS A 74 7.53 -1.57 -1.79
CA LYS A 74 6.43 -2.49 -1.48
C LYS A 74 6.43 -2.89 0.01
N GLU A 75 7.61 -3.16 0.58
CA GLU A 75 7.74 -3.41 2.02
C GLU A 75 7.32 -2.21 2.90
N LYS A 76 7.53 -0.97 2.45
CA LYS A 76 7.03 0.22 3.16
C LYS A 76 5.51 0.28 3.12
N ILE A 77 4.92 -0.03 1.96
CA ILE A 77 3.47 -0.12 1.79
C ILE A 77 2.90 -1.18 2.72
N GLU A 78 3.47 -2.39 2.73
CA GLU A 78 3.03 -3.47 3.62
C GLU A 78 3.12 -3.09 5.10
N ARG A 79 4.16 -2.34 5.51
CA ARG A 79 4.25 -1.81 6.88
C ARG A 79 3.19 -0.76 7.19
N ALA A 80 2.87 0.10 6.22
CA ALA A 80 1.79 1.08 6.37
C ALA A 80 0.43 0.36 6.55
N ILE A 81 0.14 -0.66 5.73
CA ILE A 81 -1.06 -1.51 5.82
C ILE A 81 -1.19 -2.12 7.21
N LYS A 82 -0.15 -2.83 7.67
CA LYS A 82 -0.15 -3.46 9.00
C LYS A 82 -0.33 -2.45 10.13
N CYS A 83 0.16 -1.22 9.95
CA CYS A 83 -0.07 -0.15 10.90
C CYS A 83 -1.55 0.29 10.90
N LEU A 84 -2.13 0.54 9.72
CA LEU A 84 -3.53 0.94 9.56
C LEU A 84 -4.49 -0.10 10.16
N ASP A 85 -4.24 -1.39 9.94
CA ASP A 85 -5.03 -2.47 10.53
C ASP A 85 -5.07 -2.40 12.06
N GLY A 86 -3.97 -1.96 12.66
CA GLY A 86 -3.79 -1.80 14.10
C GLY A 86 -4.35 -0.50 14.70
N VAL A 87 -4.81 0.46 13.87
CA VAL A 87 -5.38 1.73 14.36
C VAL A 87 -6.66 1.47 15.15
N ASN A 88 -6.80 2.19 16.27
CA ASN A 88 -7.95 2.07 17.15
C ASN A 88 -9.21 2.74 16.58
N THR A 89 -10.38 2.37 17.08
CA THR A 89 -11.62 3.08 16.76
C THR A 89 -11.60 4.46 17.42
N CYS A 90 -11.96 5.48 16.65
CA CYS A 90 -12.10 6.83 17.16
C CYS A 90 -13.41 6.99 17.95
N SER A 91 -13.34 7.69 19.07
CA SER A 91 -14.44 7.97 19.99
C SER A 91 -14.20 9.30 20.71
N GLU A 92 -15.23 9.86 21.34
CA GLU A 92 -15.10 11.08 22.13
C GLU A 92 -13.99 10.94 23.19
N GLY A 93 -13.02 11.85 23.16
CA GLY A 93 -11.90 11.91 24.09
C GLY A 93 -10.65 11.13 23.69
N ASN A 94 -10.63 10.44 22.54
CA ASN A 94 -9.41 9.80 22.00
C ASN A 94 -9.00 10.31 20.59
N GLU A 95 -9.60 11.39 20.11
CA GLU A 95 -9.45 11.89 18.73
C GLU A 95 -7.98 12.16 18.39
N THR A 96 -7.27 12.83 19.31
CA THR A 96 -5.84 13.15 19.11
C THR A 96 -5.00 11.88 19.00
N GLN A 97 -5.34 10.82 19.75
CA GLN A 97 -4.64 9.54 19.64
C GLN A 97 -4.92 8.89 18.28
N TYR A 98 -6.19 8.82 17.87
CA TYR A 98 -6.59 8.25 16.58
C TYR A 98 -5.86 8.93 15.42
N PHE A 99 -5.93 10.27 15.31
CA PHE A 99 -5.23 11.00 14.25
C PHE A 99 -3.70 10.88 14.36
N GLY A 100 -3.17 10.76 15.57
CA GLY A 100 -1.75 10.50 15.81
C GLY A 100 -1.31 9.12 15.28
N GLU A 101 -2.13 8.09 15.47
CA GLU A 101 -1.91 6.75 14.90
C GLU A 101 -1.92 6.81 13.37
N LEU A 102 -2.87 7.53 12.75
CA LEU A 102 -2.89 7.71 11.29
C LEU A 102 -1.62 8.35 10.74
N ILE A 103 -1.17 9.44 11.37
CA ILE A 103 0.08 10.12 11.00
C ILE A 103 1.27 9.17 11.16
N GLY A 104 1.29 8.37 12.23
CA GLY A 104 2.31 7.36 12.48
C GLY A 104 2.34 6.26 11.40
N CYS A 105 1.18 5.85 10.89
CA CYS A 105 1.08 4.89 9.80
C CYS A 105 1.54 5.50 8.46
N ALA A 106 1.12 6.73 8.15
CA ALA A 106 1.57 7.44 6.96
C ALA A 106 3.11 7.61 6.94
N ALA A 107 3.73 7.80 8.10
CA ALA A 107 5.20 7.91 8.22
C ALA A 107 5.94 6.63 7.78
N GLN A 108 5.30 5.46 7.74
CA GLN A 108 5.91 4.23 7.21
C GLN A 108 6.25 4.31 5.73
N LEU A 109 5.56 5.19 4.99
CA LEU A 109 5.82 5.48 3.58
C LEU A 109 6.98 6.46 3.37
N SER A 110 7.62 6.92 4.45
CA SER A 110 8.77 7.82 4.35
C SER A 110 9.89 7.21 3.50
N GLY A 111 10.40 8.03 2.57
CA GLY A 111 11.45 7.61 1.65
C GLY A 111 10.99 6.64 0.56
N ILE A 112 9.69 6.52 0.29
CA ILE A 112 9.20 5.84 -0.91
C ILE A 112 9.81 6.49 -2.17
N SER A 113 10.22 5.68 -3.14
CA SER A 113 10.79 6.18 -4.40
C SER A 113 9.80 7.05 -5.15
N GLN A 114 10.31 8.00 -5.94
CA GLN A 114 9.47 8.87 -6.78
C GLN A 114 8.59 8.05 -7.73
N ASP A 115 9.16 6.99 -8.30
CA ASP A 115 8.47 6.10 -9.24
C ASP A 115 7.30 5.34 -8.61
N CYS A 116 7.32 5.16 -7.28
CA CYS A 116 6.31 4.44 -6.52
C CYS A 116 5.27 5.36 -5.84
N ARG A 117 5.41 6.69 -5.94
CA ARG A 117 4.48 7.63 -5.27
C ARG A 117 3.04 7.49 -5.75
N THR A 118 2.86 7.32 -7.06
CA THR A 118 1.53 7.09 -7.66
C THR A 118 0.83 5.86 -7.06
N ALA A 119 1.57 4.90 -6.50
CA ALA A 119 0.97 3.73 -5.89
C ALA A 119 0.23 4.02 -4.58
N VAL A 120 0.60 5.10 -3.88
CA VAL A 120 0.15 5.40 -2.50
C VAL A 120 -0.54 6.76 -2.37
N THR A 121 -0.72 7.47 -3.48
CA THR A 121 -1.45 8.73 -3.53
C THR A 121 -2.80 8.49 -4.18
N VAL A 122 -3.87 9.04 -3.61
CA VAL A 122 -5.13 9.23 -4.33
C VAL A 122 -4.98 10.57 -5.04
N GLU A 123 -4.88 10.55 -6.37
CA GLU A 123 -4.94 11.79 -7.14
C GLU A 123 -6.42 12.16 -7.26
N ASP A 124 -6.83 13.30 -6.69
CA ASP A 124 -8.17 13.84 -6.92
C ASP A 124 -8.29 14.19 -8.42
N PRO A 125 -9.19 13.54 -9.18
CA PRO A 125 -9.32 13.80 -10.61
C PRO A 125 -9.84 15.22 -10.94
N ASP A 126 -10.24 15.99 -9.92
CA ASP A 126 -10.78 17.35 -10.01
C ASP A 126 -9.76 18.46 -9.63
N GLU A 127 -8.53 18.14 -9.19
CA GLU A 127 -7.46 19.14 -9.08
C GLU A 127 -6.75 19.32 -10.43
N GLU A 128 -7.28 20.23 -11.27
CA GLU A 128 -6.49 20.81 -12.36
C GLU A 128 -5.28 21.59 -11.79
N PRO A 129 -4.10 21.55 -12.46
CA PRO A 129 -2.85 22.14 -11.97
C PRO A 129 -2.85 23.66 -11.82
#